data_AF-A0AAD9F080-F1
#
_entry.id   AF-A0AAD9F080-F1
#
_cell.length_a   1.000
_cell.length_b   1.000
_cell.length_c   1.000
_cell.angle_alpha   90.00
_cell.angle_beta   90.00
_cell.angle_gamma   90.00
#
_symmetry.space_group_name_H-M   'P 1'
#
loop_
_entity.id
_entity.type
_entity.pdbx_description
1 polymer ?
#
loop_
_entity_poly.entity_id
_entity_poly.type
_entity_poly.pdbx_seq_one_letter_code
_entity_poly.pdbx_strand_id
1 'polypeptide(L)'
;MSKEISPEGKVITWESEFEPANNVTPYIVIPEDGFYFVYLNFAILCVSNHEGANFKPFVGELHRYSEGYDDPQSLTVVRDHLRCDSLQYRNVFVGQLFKLSKKDRLSVLIKEGFELIDKSKFGAYLVERICFDDNI
;
A
#
# COMPACT_ATOMS: atom_id res chain seq x y z
N MET A 1 -3.72 29.01 5.54
CA MET A 1 -2.98 28.49 4.37
C MET A 1 -3.56 27.11 4.06
N SER A 2 -4.58 27.06 3.22
CA SER A 2 -5.33 25.84 2.89
C SER A 2 -4.49 24.95 1.99
N LYS A 3 -4.08 23.78 2.50
CA LYS A 3 -3.49 22.73 1.66
C LYS A 3 -4.62 22.08 0.87
N GLU A 4 -4.67 22.35 -0.42
CA GLU A 4 -5.49 21.57 -1.35
C GLU A 4 -5.05 20.11 -1.27
N ILE A 5 -5.95 19.25 -0.79
CA ILE A 5 -5.81 17.81 -0.93
C ILE A 5 -6.25 17.51 -2.36
N SER A 6 -5.31 17.10 -3.21
CA SER A 6 -5.62 16.61 -4.55
C SER A 6 -6.63 15.46 -4.44
N PRO A 7 -7.69 15.41 -5.27
CA PRO A 7 -8.65 14.30 -5.31
C PRO A 7 -8.00 12.94 -5.68
N GLU A 8 -6.71 12.93 -6.02
CA GLU A 8 -5.98 11.79 -6.57
C GLU A 8 -5.23 10.96 -5.51
N GLY A 9 -5.18 11.38 -4.24
CA GLY A 9 -4.42 10.68 -3.19
C GLY A 9 -2.89 10.80 -3.34
N LYS A 10 -2.12 10.04 -2.55
CA LYS A 10 -0.65 10.04 -2.56
C LYS A 10 -0.08 8.63 -2.68
N VAL A 11 0.75 8.40 -3.69
CA VAL A 11 1.47 7.13 -3.86
C VAL A 11 2.64 7.07 -2.87
N ILE A 12 2.78 5.97 -2.14
CA ILE A 12 3.91 5.75 -1.22
C ILE A 12 5.10 5.22 -2.01
N THR A 13 6.28 5.78 -1.73
CA THR A 13 7.56 5.21 -2.14
C THR A 13 8.17 4.39 -1.00
N TRP A 14 8.85 3.31 -1.37
CA TRP A 14 9.34 2.30 -0.44
C TRP A 14 10.86 2.18 -0.57
N GLU A 15 11.52 2.09 0.58
CA GLU A 15 12.92 1.70 0.67
C GLU A 15 12.99 0.17 0.81
N SER A 16 13.79 -0.48 -0.04
CA SER A 16 13.99 -1.92 0.04
C SER A 16 14.87 -2.27 1.24
N GLU A 17 14.43 -3.23 2.06
CA GLU A 17 15.23 -3.77 3.17
C GLU A 17 16.44 -4.61 2.69
N PHE A 18 16.42 -5.06 1.42
CA PHE A 18 17.36 -6.05 0.89
C PHE A 18 18.31 -5.51 -0.18
N GLU A 19 18.09 -4.27 -0.64
CA GLU A 19 18.94 -3.63 -1.64
C GLU A 19 19.78 -2.51 -1.02
N PRO A 20 20.87 -2.08 -1.67
CA PRO A 20 21.69 -0.99 -1.16
C PRO A 20 20.83 0.23 -0.86
N ALA A 21 21.09 0.89 0.28
CA ALA A 21 20.48 2.16 0.64
C ALA A 21 20.58 3.10 -0.58
N ASN A 22 19.42 3.54 -1.10
CA ASN A 22 19.15 4.45 -2.23
C ASN A 22 18.18 3.88 -3.30
N ASN A 23 17.77 2.61 -3.23
CA ASN A 23 16.74 2.11 -4.15
C ASN A 23 15.32 2.37 -3.61
N VAL A 24 14.84 3.58 -3.84
CA VAL A 24 13.49 4.03 -3.49
C VAL A 24 12.57 3.79 -4.69
N THR A 25 11.57 2.94 -4.53
CA THR A 25 10.62 2.59 -5.60
C THR A 25 9.17 2.72 -5.14
N PRO A 26 8.26 3.24 -5.95
CA PRO A 26 6.81 3.20 -5.66
C PRO A 26 6.18 1.83 -5.95
N TYR A 27 6.95 0.88 -6.50
CA TYR A 27 6.43 -0.40 -6.98
C TYR A 27 7.19 -1.61 -6.44
N ILE A 28 6.44 -2.67 -6.14
CA ILE A 28 6.95 -4.04 -6.16
C ILE A 28 6.69 -4.61 -7.57
N VAL A 29 7.72 -5.12 -8.23
CA VAL A 29 7.60 -5.78 -9.54
C VAL A 29 7.56 -7.29 -9.35
N ILE A 30 6.54 -7.94 -9.88
CA ILE A 30 6.36 -9.39 -9.78
C ILE A 30 7.35 -10.11 -10.71
N PRO A 31 8.21 -11.01 -10.20
CA PRO A 31 9.27 -11.61 -11.01
C PRO A 31 8.78 -12.77 -11.90
N GLU A 32 7.72 -13.46 -11.49
CA GLU A 32 7.21 -14.67 -12.14
C GLU A 32 5.70 -14.87 -11.88
N ASP A 33 5.04 -15.64 -12.75
CA ASP A 33 3.62 -15.95 -12.65
C ASP A 33 3.32 -16.86 -11.44
N GLY A 34 2.32 -16.48 -10.64
CA GLY A 34 1.96 -17.28 -9.49
C GLY A 34 0.91 -16.69 -8.57
N PHE A 35 0.63 -17.40 -7.49
CA PHE A 35 -0.12 -16.88 -6.36
C PHE A 35 0.85 -16.23 -5.38
N TYR A 36 0.62 -14.96 -5.08
CA TYR A 36 1.39 -14.19 -4.12
C TYR A 36 0.52 -13.83 -2.92
N PHE A 37 1.07 -13.97 -1.73
CA PHE A 37 0.50 -13.32 -0.55
C PHE A 37 1.07 -11.91 -0.49
N VAL A 38 0.20 -10.92 -0.66
CA VAL A 38 0.54 -9.50 -0.62
C VAL A 38 0.01 -8.92 0.68
N TYR A 39 0.83 -8.15 1.39
CA TYR A 39 0.46 -7.55 2.66
C TYR A 39 0.87 -6.08 2.77
N LEU A 40 0.05 -5.31 3.48
CA LEU A 40 0.27 -3.94 3.88
C LEU A 40 0.08 -3.82 5.38
N ASN A 41 0.98 -3.09 6.03
CA ASN A 41 0.89 -2.74 7.43
C ASN A 41 1.19 -1.25 7.59
N PHE A 42 0.34 -0.54 8.32
CA PHE A 42 0.57 0.84 8.73
C PHE A 42 0.44 0.94 10.25
N ALA A 43 1.48 1.45 10.90
CA ALA A 43 1.34 2.04 12.22
C ALA A 43 0.96 3.51 12.01
N ILE A 44 -0.27 3.84 12.36
CA ILE A 44 -0.80 5.21 12.28
C ILE A 44 -0.87 5.83 13.67
N LEU A 45 -0.51 7.10 13.74
CA LEU A 45 -0.40 7.90 14.95
C LEU A 45 -1.18 9.19 14.77
N CYS A 46 -1.89 9.58 15.82
CA CYS A 46 -2.38 10.95 15.95
C CYS A 46 -1.84 11.61 17.21
N VAL A 47 -1.28 12.81 17.05
CA VAL A 47 -0.92 13.69 18.17
C VAL A 47 -2.07 14.66 18.36
N SER A 48 -2.61 14.73 19.58
CA SER A 48 -3.73 15.62 19.90
C SER A 48 -3.30 17.07 19.67
N ASN A 49 -3.85 17.68 18.63
CA ASN A 49 -3.85 19.13 18.48
C ASN A 49 -5.28 19.54 18.85
N HIS A 50 -5.43 20.39 19.86
CA HIS A 50 -6.73 20.87 20.38
C HIS A 50 -7.59 21.63 19.35
N GLU A 51 -7.22 21.64 18.07
CA GLU A 51 -7.90 22.28 16.96
C GLU A 51 -8.25 21.26 15.85
N GLY A 52 -9.49 20.77 15.86
CA GLY A 52 -10.04 19.99 14.73
C GLY A 52 -11.02 18.90 15.14
N ALA A 53 -11.62 18.25 14.13
CA ALA A 53 -12.44 17.06 14.34
C ALA A 53 -11.59 15.96 14.97
N ASN A 54 -12.04 15.42 16.10
CA ASN A 54 -11.35 14.32 16.80
C ASN A 54 -11.25 13.07 15.91
N PHE A 55 -12.15 12.89 14.95
CA PHE A 55 -12.15 11.74 14.05
C PHE A 55 -11.30 12.01 12.80
N LYS A 56 -10.28 11.18 12.57
CA LYS A 56 -9.44 11.22 11.38
C LYS A 56 -9.53 9.89 10.63
N PRO A 57 -10.08 9.86 9.41
CA PRO A 57 -10.11 8.65 8.59
C PRO A 57 -8.71 8.34 8.03
N PHE A 58 -8.46 7.04 7.82
CA PHE A 58 -7.32 6.53 7.09
C PHE A 58 -7.84 5.61 5.98
N VAL A 59 -7.51 5.93 4.72
CA VAL A 59 -7.95 5.15 3.56
C VAL A 59 -6.77 4.94 2.63
N GLY A 60 -6.39 3.68 2.44
CA GLY A 60 -5.36 3.25 1.49
C GLY A 60 -5.90 2.24 0.48
N GLU A 61 -5.25 2.14 -0.68
CA GLU A 61 -5.59 1.19 -1.73
C GLU A 61 -4.32 0.50 -2.24
N LEU A 62 -4.42 -0.81 -2.42
CA LEU A 62 -3.43 -1.59 -3.15
C LEU A 62 -3.82 -1.60 -4.62
N HIS A 63 -2.94 -1.13 -5.49
CA HIS A 63 -3.16 -1.10 -6.92
C HIS A 63 -2.24 -2.09 -7.63
N ARG A 64 -2.72 -2.60 -8.77
CA ARG A 64 -1.94 -3.39 -9.73
C ARG A 64 -1.94 -2.70 -11.08
N TYR A 65 -0.77 -2.60 -11.69
CA TYR A 65 -0.59 -2.24 -13.09
C TYR A 65 -0.15 -3.51 -13.82
N SER A 66 -1.05 -4.04 -14.65
CA SER A 66 -0.75 -5.18 -15.51
C SER A 66 0.20 -4.77 -16.64
N GLU A 67 1.01 -5.69 -17.13
CA GLU A 67 1.85 -5.43 -18.32
C GLU A 67 0.96 -4.99 -19.50
N GLY A 68 1.32 -3.87 -20.13
CA GLY A 68 0.61 -3.31 -21.29
C GLY A 68 -0.55 -2.34 -20.98
N TYR A 69 -0.85 -2.10 -19.70
CA TYR A 69 -1.85 -1.10 -19.28
C TYR A 69 -1.25 -0.10 -18.29
N ASP A 70 -1.45 1.19 -18.57
CA ASP A 70 -1.01 2.27 -17.67
C ASP A 70 -2.04 2.59 -16.57
N ASP A 71 -3.29 2.15 -16.76
CA ASP A 71 -4.36 2.34 -15.78
C ASP A 71 -4.26 1.30 -14.65
N PRO A 72 -4.21 1.73 -13.37
CA PRO A 72 -4.19 0.81 -12.24
C PRO A 72 -5.55 0.16 -12.00
N GLN A 73 -5.53 -1.12 -11.66
CA GLN A 73 -6.65 -1.81 -11.06
C GLN A 73 -6.53 -1.82 -9.53
N SER A 74 -7.56 -1.38 -8.82
CA SER A 74 -7.65 -1.53 -7.36
C SER A 74 -7.86 -3.00 -6.99
N LEU A 75 -6.93 -3.58 -6.24
CA LEU A 75 -6.99 -4.95 -5.74
C LEU A 75 -7.71 -5.03 -4.40
N THR A 76 -7.40 -4.12 -3.48
CA THR A 76 -8.06 -4.05 -2.17
C THR A 76 -7.99 -2.64 -1.58
N VAL A 77 -8.92 -2.34 -0.68
CA VAL A 77 -9.01 -1.06 0.03
C VAL A 77 -8.86 -1.34 1.52
N VAL A 78 -7.98 -0.60 2.17
CA VAL A 78 -7.80 -0.62 3.62
C VAL A 78 -8.38 0.64 4.22
N ARG A 79 -9.23 0.50 5.24
CA ARG A 79 -9.91 1.61 5.90
C ARG A 79 -9.81 1.45 7.40
N ASP A 80 -9.44 2.54 8.07
CA ASP A 80 -9.52 2.66 9.51
C ASP A 80 -9.77 4.12 9.87
N HIS A 81 -9.80 4.41 11.16
CA HIS A 81 -9.92 5.75 11.70
C HIS A 81 -9.25 5.84 13.07
N LEU A 82 -8.84 7.04 13.45
CA LEU A 82 -8.43 7.34 14.82
C LEU A 82 -9.32 8.41 15.42
N ARG A 83 -9.47 8.32 16.74
CA ARG A 83 -9.92 9.43 17.56
C ARG A 83 -8.71 10.09 18.21
N CYS A 84 -8.42 11.33 17.81
CA CYS A 84 -7.28 12.14 18.25
C CYS A 84 -7.50 12.80 19.62
N ASP A 85 -8.20 12.11 20.53
CA ASP A 85 -8.50 12.61 21.88
C ASP A 85 -7.26 12.58 22.79
N SER A 86 -6.26 11.75 22.43
CA SER A 86 -4.97 11.57 23.11
C SER A 86 -3.96 10.97 22.13
N LEU A 87 -2.67 10.92 22.51
CA LEU A 87 -1.66 10.22 21.72
C LEU A 87 -2.03 8.74 21.61
N GLN A 88 -2.37 8.29 20.40
CA GLN A 88 -2.77 6.91 20.14
C GLN A 88 -2.10 6.37 18.89
N TYR A 89 -1.57 5.15 19.02
CA TYR A 89 -1.12 4.33 17.92
C TYR A 89 -2.21 3.32 17.55
N ARG A 90 -2.42 3.12 16.26
CA ARG A 90 -3.22 2.02 15.73
C ARG A 90 -2.46 1.30 14.64
N ASN A 91 -2.58 -0.02 14.61
CA ASN A 91 -2.07 -0.83 13.51
C ASN A 91 -3.19 -1.12 12.53
N VAL A 92 -2.95 -0.84 11.26
CA VAL A 92 -3.84 -1.12 10.13
C VAL A 92 -3.16 -2.14 9.23
N PHE A 93 -3.73 -3.34 9.17
CA PHE A 93 -3.16 -4.46 8.43
C PHE A 93 -4.15 -5.03 7.42
N VAL A 94 -3.68 -5.33 6.21
CA VAL A 94 -4.38 -6.15 5.23
C VAL A 94 -3.40 -7.12 4.58
N GLY A 95 -3.83 -8.36 4.39
CA GLY A 95 -3.05 -9.39 3.72
C GLY A 95 -3.98 -10.31 2.95
N GLN A 96 -3.70 -10.56 1.67
CA GLN A 96 -4.57 -11.35 0.80
C GLN A 96 -3.76 -12.06 -0.29
N LEU A 97 -4.24 -13.23 -0.71
CA LEU A 97 -3.71 -13.96 -1.86
C LEU A 97 -4.22 -13.37 -3.17
N PHE A 98 -3.31 -13.11 -4.09
CA PHE A 98 -3.62 -12.66 -5.44
C PHE A 98 -2.92 -13.55 -6.46
N LYS A 99 -3.61 -13.87 -7.56
CA LYS A 99 -2.95 -14.38 -8.77
C LYS A 99 -2.34 -13.20 -9.51
N LEU A 100 -1.03 -13.19 -9.65
CA LEU A 100 -0.28 -12.12 -10.29
C LEU A 100 0.58 -12.69 -11.42
N SER A 101 0.80 -11.87 -12.43
CA SER A 101 1.64 -12.18 -13.57
C SER A 101 3.01 -11.53 -13.44
N LYS A 102 4.00 -12.13 -14.08
CA LYS A 102 5.32 -11.56 -14.27
C LYS A 102 5.21 -10.14 -14.82
N LYS A 103 6.01 -9.24 -14.26
CA LYS A 103 6.05 -7.78 -14.51
C LYS A 103 4.83 -6.99 -14.05
N ASP A 104 3.82 -7.60 -13.45
CA ASP A 104 2.80 -6.83 -12.73
C ASP A 104 3.52 -5.91 -11.72
N ARG A 105 3.11 -4.64 -11.68
CA ARG A 105 3.61 -3.68 -10.69
C ARG A 105 2.55 -3.46 -9.64
N LEU A 106 2.92 -3.60 -8.38
CA LEU A 106 2.03 -3.32 -7.25
C LEU A 106 2.42 -2.00 -6.60
N SER A 107 1.45 -1.11 -6.37
CA SER A 107 1.66 0.17 -5.68
C SER A 107 0.64 0.39 -4.58
N VAL A 108 0.88 1.40 -3.76
CA VAL A 108 -0.01 1.75 -2.66
C VAL A 108 -0.35 3.22 -2.72
N LEU A 109 -1.65 3.51 -2.81
CA LEU A 109 -2.20 4.86 -2.85
C LEU A 109 -2.91 5.17 -1.54
N ILE A 110 -2.54 6.25 -0.86
CA ILE A 110 -3.26 6.76 0.31
C ILE A 110 -4.19 7.87 -0.12
N LYS A 111 -5.50 7.63 -0.01
CA LYS A 111 -6.54 8.60 -0.34
C LYS A 111 -6.75 9.60 0.80
N GLU A 112 -6.71 9.12 2.05
CA GLU A 112 -6.94 9.94 3.24
C GLU A 112 -6.01 9.50 4.39
N GLY A 113 -5.54 10.48 5.18
CA GLY A 113 -4.75 10.20 6.39
C GLY A 113 -3.28 9.86 6.15
N PHE A 114 -2.67 10.32 5.04
CA PHE A 114 -1.23 10.12 4.77
C PHE A 114 -0.36 10.67 5.90
N GLU A 115 -0.75 11.83 6.46
CA GLU A 115 -0.08 12.47 7.59
C GLU A 115 -0.16 11.68 8.91
N LEU A 116 -1.01 10.66 8.99
CA LEU A 116 -1.14 9.81 10.16
C LEU A 116 -0.11 8.68 10.16
N ILE A 117 0.58 8.40 9.05
CA ILE A 117 1.51 7.26 8.95
C ILE A 117 2.80 7.58 9.73
N ASP A 118 3.04 6.83 10.80
CA ASP A 118 4.31 6.84 11.55
C ASP A 118 5.28 5.79 10.98
N LYS A 119 4.78 4.57 10.72
CA LYS A 119 5.54 3.48 10.11
C LYS A 119 4.69 2.72 9.12
N SER A 120 5.33 2.14 8.12
CA SER A 120 4.67 1.31 7.12
C SER A 120 5.54 0.16 6.67
N LYS A 121 4.91 -0.92 6.21
CA LYS A 121 5.56 -2.03 5.53
C LYS A 121 4.67 -2.55 4.41
N PHE A 122 5.29 -2.83 3.28
CA PHE A 122 4.67 -3.41 2.11
C PHE A 122 5.51 -4.58 1.63
N GLY A 123 4.87 -5.71 1.35
CA GLY A 123 5.57 -6.87 0.83
C GLY A 123 4.66 -7.80 0.04
N ALA A 124 5.31 -8.62 -0.77
CA ALA A 124 4.70 -9.73 -1.48
C ALA A 124 5.67 -10.91 -1.46
N TYR A 125 5.15 -12.12 -1.28
CA TYR A 125 5.95 -13.33 -1.45
C TYR A 125 5.16 -14.39 -2.22
N LEU A 126 5.89 -15.16 -3.03
CA LEU A 126 5.34 -16.24 -3.85
C LEU A 126 4.92 -17.41 -2.95
N VAL A 127 3.67 -17.83 -3.09
CA VAL A 127 3.10 -18.98 -2.39
C VAL A 127 3.11 -20.20 -3.30
N GLU A 128 2.73 -20.02 -4.56
CA GLU A 128 2.64 -21.11 -5.53
C GLU A 128 2.95 -20.58 -6.94
N ARG A 129 3.83 -21.28 -7.65
CA ARG A 129 4.16 -21.00 -9.06
C ARG A 129 3.09 -21.54 -9.98
N ILE A 130 2.74 -20.78 -11.01
CA ILE A 130 1.93 -21.30 -12.12
C ILE A 130 2.88 -21.56 -13.28
N CYS A 131 3.16 -22.83 -13.54
CA CYS A 131 3.85 -23.26 -14.75
C CYS A 131 2.80 -23.54 -15.83
N PHE A 132 2.92 -22.90 -16.99
CA PHE A 132 2.28 -23.44 -18.19
C PHE A 132 3.22 -24.50 -18.74
N ASP A 133 2.75 -25.75 -18.81
CA ASP A 133 3.46 -26.78 -19.56
C ASP A 133 3.37 -26.39 -21.04
N ASP A 134 4.49 -25.93 -21.61
CA ASP A 134 4.66 -25.67 -23.05
C ASP A 134 4.73 -27.00 -23.84
N ASN A 135 3.74 -27.88 -23.68
CA ASN A 135 3.58 -29.11 -24.44
C ASN A 135 2.25 -29.11 -25.19
N ILE A 136 2.20 -28.41 -26.33
CA ILE A 136 1.30 -28.72 -27.45
C ILE A 136 2.14 -28.68 -28.74
#